data_AF-A0A919N127-F1
#
_entry.id   AF-A0A919N127-F1
#
_cell.length_a   1.000
_cell.length_b   1.000
_cell.length_c   1.000
_cell.angle_alpha   90.00
_cell.angle_beta   90.00
_cell.angle_gamma   90.00
#
_symmetry.space_group_name_H-M   'P 1'
#
loop_
_entity.id
_entity.type
_entity.pdbx_description
1 polymer ?
#
loop_
_entity_poly.entity_id
_entity_poly.type
_entity_poly.pdbx_seq_one_letter_code
_entity_poly.pdbx_strand_id
1 'polypeptide(L)'
;MADGFSVDVAQIRAHVARIDAVQQRFGAVKSASAAISQDDAAYGLLCGWMAGILERRHVRQDQLIAYVEENLRLAADSLVKVSEEYTTTDDTAAQRITRAGGHG
;
A
#
# COMPACT_ATOMS: atom_id res chain seq x y z
N MET A 1 -34.59 0.33 -1.20
CA MET A 1 -33.99 0.54 -2.54
C MET A 1 -32.56 0.93 -2.27
N ALA A 2 -31.59 0.15 -2.75
CA ALA A 2 -30.19 0.34 -2.44
C ALA A 2 -29.77 1.75 -2.85
N ASP A 3 -29.25 2.54 -1.92
CA ASP A 3 -28.46 3.72 -2.25
C ASP A 3 -27.24 3.19 -3.02
N GLY A 4 -27.36 3.17 -4.34
CA GLY A 4 -26.30 2.74 -5.23
C GLY A 4 -25.16 3.74 -5.09
N PHE A 5 -24.13 3.37 -4.33
CA PHE A 5 -22.87 4.08 -4.38
C PHE A 5 -22.36 4.04 -5.82
N SER A 6 -22.45 5.17 -6.52
CA SER A 6 -21.77 5.39 -7.80
C SER A 6 -20.28 5.50 -7.50
N VAL A 7 -19.57 4.39 -7.69
CA VAL A 7 -18.15 4.31 -7.43
C VAL A 7 -17.41 4.49 -8.75
N ASP A 8 -16.55 5.50 -8.81
CA ASP A 8 -15.67 5.73 -9.94
C ASP A 8 -14.45 4.78 -9.83
N VAL A 9 -14.41 3.78 -10.73
CA VAL A 9 -13.31 2.82 -10.84
C VAL A 9 -11.97 3.50 -11.10
N ALA A 10 -11.94 4.61 -11.86
CA ALA A 10 -10.73 5.38 -12.11
C ALA A 10 -10.22 6.05 -10.82
N GLN A 11 -11.14 6.54 -9.98
CA GLN A 11 -10.81 7.09 -8.66
C GLN A 11 -10.22 6.03 -7.74
N ILE A 12 -10.74 4.79 -7.75
CA ILE A 12 -10.17 3.67 -6.99
C ILE A 12 -8.74 3.37 -7.46
N ARG A 13 -8.52 3.24 -8.78
CA ARG A 13 -7.19 2.95 -9.34
C ARG A 13 -6.18 4.05 -9.00
N ALA A 14 -6.60 5.31 -9.08
CA ALA A 14 -5.77 6.43 -8.65
C ALA A 14 -5.44 6.37 -7.14
N HIS A 15 -6.36 5.87 -6.32
CA HIS A 15 -6.09 5.68 -4.89
C HIS A 15 -5.09 4.56 -4.62
N VAL A 16 -5.22 3.42 -5.31
CA VAL A 16 -4.25 2.31 -5.26
C VAL A 16 -2.84 2.81 -5.59
N ALA A 17 -2.70 3.56 -6.69
CA ALA A 17 -1.40 4.13 -7.09
C ALA A 17 -0.80 5.05 -6.01
N ARG A 18 -1.62 5.79 -5.27
CA ARG A 18 -1.16 6.60 -4.13
C ARG A 18 -0.70 5.74 -2.95
N ILE A 19 -1.39 4.64 -2.67
CA ILE A 19 -1.01 3.70 -1.61
C ILE A 19 0.34 3.05 -1.94
N ASP A 20 0.54 2.64 -3.19
CA ASP A 20 1.82 2.08 -3.65
C ASP A 20 2.97 3.09 -3.53
N ALA A 21 2.72 4.35 -3.89
CA ALA A 21 3.71 5.41 -3.71
C ALA A 21 4.08 5.64 -2.24
N VAL A 22 3.13 5.48 -1.31
CA VAL A 22 3.40 5.54 0.13
C VAL A 22 4.23 4.34 0.58
N GLN A 23 3.91 3.12 0.13
CA GLN A 23 4.71 1.92 0.43
C GLN A 23 6.17 2.09 -0.03
N GLN A 24 6.39 2.58 -1.25
CA GLN A 24 7.75 2.80 -1.76
C GLN A 24 8.56 3.77 -0.88
N ARG A 25 7.91 4.81 -0.32
CA ARG A 25 8.55 5.74 0.61
C ARG A 25 8.91 5.07 1.94
N PHE A 26 8.05 4.19 2.46
CA PHE A 26 8.38 3.40 3.66
C PHE A 26 9.58 2.47 3.42
N GLY A 27 9.62 1.80 2.26
CA GLY A 27 10.77 0.99 1.86
C GLY A 27 12.07 1.81 1.77
N ALA A 28 12.01 3.02 1.21
CA ALA A 28 13.16 3.93 1.16
C ALA A 28 13.63 4.37 2.56
N VAL A 29 12.71 4.71 3.46
CA VAL A 29 13.03 5.07 4.86
C VAL A 29 13.67 3.89 5.59
N LYS A 30 13.13 2.69 5.42
CA LYS A 30 13.69 1.46 6.00
C LYS A 30 15.12 1.20 5.50
N SER A 31 15.34 1.32 4.19
CA SER A 31 16.69 1.15 3.60
C SER A 31 17.68 2.20 4.13
N ALA A 32 17.25 3.46 4.25
CA ALA A 32 18.09 4.51 4.81
C ALA A 32 18.40 4.27 6.29
N SER A 33 17.41 3.81 7.06
CA SER A 33 17.58 3.47 8.48
C SER A 33 18.55 2.31 8.67
N ALA A 34 18.46 1.26 7.85
CA ALA A 34 19.36 0.11 7.92
C ALA A 34 20.82 0.48 7.61
N ALA A 35 21.04 1.40 6.66
CA ALA A 35 22.39 1.88 6.33
C ALA A 35 23.06 2.63 7.50
N ILE A 36 22.27 3.34 8.33
CA ILE A 36 22.77 4.06 9.51
C ILE A 36 23.21 3.08 10.62
N SER A 37 22.52 1.93 10.74
CA SER A 37 22.85 0.92 11.77
C SER A 37 24.09 0.07 11.46
N GLN A 38 24.60 0.07 10.23
CA GLN A 38 25.79 -0.71 9.84
C GLN A 38 27.10 0.09 9.91
N ASP A 39 27.06 1.39 10.22
CA ASP A 39 28.27 2.21 10.41
C ASP A 39 28.74 2.16 11.87
N ASP A 40 29.18 0.98 12.31
CA ASP A 40 29.79 0.77 13.64
C ASP A 40 31.12 1.54 13.82
N ALA A 41 31.68 2.10 12.74
CA ALA A 41 32.86 2.94 12.78
C ALA A 41 32.55 4.42 13.14
N ALA A 42 31.31 4.87 12.99
CA ALA A 42 30.91 6.25 13.30
C ALA A 42 30.91 6.58 14.79
N TYR A 43 30.66 5.58 15.64
CA TYR A 43 30.62 5.73 17.10
C TYR A 43 31.79 4.96 17.72
N GLY A 44 32.96 5.60 17.79
CA GLY A 44 34.16 5.01 18.39
C GLY A 44 33.93 4.40 19.78
N LEU A 45 34.87 3.57 20.24
CA LEU A 45 34.79 2.64 21.40
C LEU A 45 34.08 3.16 22.68
N LEU A 46 34.09 4.48 22.94
CA LEU A 46 33.44 5.11 24.09
C LEU A 46 31.92 5.35 23.91
N CYS A 47 31.43 5.35 22.68
CA CYS A 47 30.04 5.63 22.30
C CYS A 47 29.24 4.36 21.92
N GLY A 48 29.85 3.17 21.95
CA GLY A 48 29.20 1.91 21.56
C GLY A 48 27.94 1.54 22.37
N TRP A 49 27.81 2.07 23.60
CA TRP A 49 26.59 1.90 24.39
C TRP A 49 25.37 2.62 23.78
N MET A 50 25.58 3.73 23.06
CA MET A 50 24.52 4.43 22.33
C MET A 50 24.09 3.67 21.08
N ALA A 51 25.03 3.00 20.39
CA ALA A 51 24.74 2.14 19.26
C ALA A 51 23.76 1.01 19.65
N GLY A 52 23.98 0.33 20.78
CA GLY A 52 23.05 -0.70 21.27
C GLY A 52 21.66 -0.18 21.70
N ILE A 53 21.51 1.09 22.07
CA ILE A 53 20.19 1.70 22.33
C ILE A 53 19.49 2.07 21.03
N LEU A 54 20.23 2.64 20.07
CA LEU A 54 19.73 3.01 18.75
C LEU A 54 19.31 1.76 17.98
N GLU A 55 20.11 0.71 17.98
CA GLU A 55 19.81 -0.57 17.34
C GLU A 55 18.50 -1.18 17.85
N ARG A 56 18.28 -1.21 19.17
CA ARG A 56 17.00 -1.67 19.74
C ARG A 56 15.81 -0.81 19.30
N ARG A 57 15.99 0.51 19.14
CA ARG A 57 14.95 1.40 18.62
C ARG A 57 14.69 1.15 17.13
N HIS A 58 15.74 0.94 16.34
CA HIS A 58 15.64 0.63 14.91
C HIS A 58 14.94 -0.69 14.68
N VAL A 59 15.28 -1.76 15.40
CA VAL A 59 14.58 -3.06 15.32
C VAL A 59 13.10 -2.92 15.64
N ARG A 60 12.73 -2.11 16.65
CA ARG A 60 11.32 -1.86 16.98
C ARG A 60 10.62 -1.05 15.90
N GLN A 61 11.30 -0.09 15.29
CA GLN A 61 10.77 0.70 14.18
C GLN A 61 10.59 -0.16 12.92
N ASP A 62 11.50 -1.08 12.63
CA ASP A 62 11.38 -2.01 11.50
C ASP A 62 10.16 -2.91 11.63
N GLN A 63 9.84 -3.37 12.83
CA GLN A 63 8.62 -4.14 13.10
C GLN A 63 7.35 -3.34 12.81
N LEU A 64 7.33 -2.05 13.21
CA LEU A 64 6.20 -1.17 12.96
C LEU A 64 6.06 -0.83 11.47
N ILE A 65 7.18 -0.55 10.80
CA ILE A 65 7.21 -0.29 9.35
C ILE A 65 6.69 -1.52 8.59
N ALA A 66 7.17 -2.72 8.93
CA ALA A 66 6.70 -3.96 8.30
C ALA A 66 5.18 -4.18 8.51
N TYR A 67 4.67 -3.88 9.70
CA TYR A 67 3.23 -3.97 9.97
C TYR A 67 2.43 -2.96 9.13
N VAL A 68 2.91 -1.72 8.99
CA VAL A 68 2.26 -0.70 8.17
C VAL A 68 2.31 -1.06 6.68
N GLU A 69 3.46 -1.54 6.18
CA GLU A 69 3.63 -2.01 4.80
C GLU A 69 2.61 -3.11 4.46
N GLU A 70 2.46 -4.11 5.34
CA GLU A 70 1.50 -5.20 5.12
C GLU A 70 0.06 -4.70 5.11
N ASN A 71 -0.32 -3.80 6.02
CA ASN A 71 -1.67 -3.24 6.03
C ASN A 71 -1.96 -2.40 4.78
N LEU A 72 -0.99 -1.61 4.31
CA LEU A 72 -1.12 -0.86 3.07
C LEU A 72 -1.27 -1.78 1.86
N ARG A 73 -0.54 -2.91 1.85
CA ARG A 73 -0.66 -3.94 0.81
C ARG A 73 -2.06 -4.57 0.80
N LEU A 74 -2.55 -4.97 1.97
CA LEU A 74 -3.90 -5.54 2.11
C LEU A 74 -5.01 -4.54 1.70
N ALA A 75 -4.83 -3.26 2.01
CA ALA A 75 -5.75 -2.21 1.60
C ALA A 75 -5.74 -2.01 0.08
N ALA A 76 -4.56 -1.96 -0.54
CA ALA A 76 -4.42 -1.88 -1.99
C ALA A 76 -5.06 -3.10 -2.69
N ASP A 77 -4.77 -4.31 -2.23
CA ASP A 77 -5.35 -5.55 -2.78
C ASP A 77 -6.89 -5.54 -2.70
N SER A 78 -7.45 -5.06 -1.59
CA SER A 78 -8.89 -4.95 -1.40
C SER A 78 -9.52 -3.94 -2.37
N LEU A 79 -8.88 -2.79 -2.57
CA LEU A 79 -9.33 -1.78 -3.52
C LEU A 79 -9.27 -2.28 -4.97
N VAL A 80 -8.22 -3.02 -5.34
CA VAL A 80 -8.11 -3.64 -6.67
C VAL A 80 -9.29 -4.60 -6.89
N LYS A 81 -9.58 -5.49 -5.94
CA LYS A 81 -10.71 -6.44 -6.04
C LYS A 81 -12.06 -5.72 -6.20
N VAL A 82 -12.30 -4.67 -5.42
CA VAL A 82 -13.52 -3.86 -5.55
C VAL A 82 -13.61 -3.23 -6.94
N SER A 83 -12.49 -2.71 -7.47
CA SER A 83 -12.45 -2.11 -8.81
C SER A 83 -12.77 -3.12 -9.93
N GLU A 84 -12.32 -4.37 -9.78
CA GLU A 84 -12.59 -5.46 -10.72
C GLU A 84 -14.06 -5.90 -10.66
N GLU A 85 -14.64 -5.97 -9.46
CA GLU A 85 -16.05 -6.33 -9.25
C GLU A 85 -17.00 -5.28 -9.86
N TYR A 86 -16.69 -3.99 -9.67
CA TYR A 86 -17.44 -2.90 -10.31
C TYR A 86 -17.35 -2.95 -11.84
N THR A 87 -16.13 -3.12 -12.38
CA THR A 87 -15.92 -3.23 -13.84
C THR A 87 -16.71 -4.40 -14.43
N THR A 88 -16.65 -5.56 -13.77
CA THR A 88 -17.37 -6.77 -14.22
C THR A 88 -18.89 -6.59 -14.20
N THR A 89 -19.41 -5.92 -13.17
CA THR A 89 -20.84 -5.63 -13.03
C THR A 89 -21.31 -4.68 -14.13
N ASP A 90 -20.54 -3.63 -14.42
CA ASP A 90 -20.85 -2.65 -15.46
C ASP A 90 -20.79 -3.27 -16.86
N ASP A 91 -19.73 -4.05 -17.16
CA ASP A 91 -19.61 -4.78 -18.43
C ASP A 91 -20.77 -5.75 -18.64
N THR A 92 -21.19 -6.45 -17.58
CA THR A 92 -22.34 -7.36 -17.64
C THR A 92 -23.64 -6.61 -17.90
N ALA A 93 -23.83 -5.44 -17.29
CA ALA A 93 -25.00 -4.60 -17.52
C ALA A 93 -25.01 -4.05 -18.96
N ALA A 94 -23.88 -3.54 -19.44
CA ALA A 94 -23.72 -3.06 -20.81
C ALA A 94 -24.03 -4.16 -21.84
N GLN A 95 -23.48 -5.37 -21.67
CA GLN A 95 -23.76 -6.51 -22.55
C GLN A 95 -25.25 -6.87 -22.60
N ARG A 96 -25.95 -6.82 -21.47
CA ARG A 96 -27.40 -7.06 -21.41
C ARG A 96 -28.18 -6.00 -22.19
N ILE A 97 -27.81 -4.73 -22.04
CA ILE A 97 -28.43 -3.62 -22.77
C ILE A 97 -28.19 -3.76 -24.28
N THR A 98 -26.95 -4.02 -24.71
CA THR A 98 -26.63 -4.25 -26.13
C THR A 98 -27.41 -5.43 -26.70
N ARG A 99 -27.53 -6.53 -25.95
CA ARG A 99 -28.29 -7.71 -26.38
C ARG A 99 -29.79 -7.42 -26.51
N ALA A 100 -30.35 -6.60 -25.61
CA ALA A 100 -31.75 -6.21 -25.65
C ALA A 100 -32.05 -5.19 -26.77
N GLY A 101 -31.12 -4.26 -27.04
CA GLY A 101 -31.25 -3.25 -28.09
C GLY A 101 -30.94 -3.74 -29.51
N GLY A 102 -30.23 -4.86 -29.66
CA GLY A 102 -29.87 -5.45 -30.96
C GLY A 102 -30.94 -6.35 -31.61
N HIS A 103 -32.18 -6.35 -31.11
CA HIS A 103 -33.33 -7.09 -31.66
C HIS A 103 -34.33 -6.18 -32.42
N GLY A 104 -33.84 -5.11 -33.04
CA GLY A 104 -34.61 -4.24 -33.94
C GLY A 104 -34.45 -4.63 -35.40
#